data_AF-A0A0K3BFX6-F1
#
_entry.id   AF-A0A0K3BFX6-F1
#
_cell.length_a   1.000
_cell.length_b   1.000
_cell.length_c   1.000
_cell.angle_alpha   90.00
_cell.angle_beta   90.00
_cell.angle_gamma   90.00
#
_symmetry.space_group_name_H-M   'P 1'
#
loop_
_entity.id
_entity.type
_entity.pdbx_description
1 polymer ?
#
loop_
_entity_poly.entity_id
_entity_poly.type
_entity_poly.pdbx_seq_one_letter_code
_entity_poly.pdbx_strand_id
1 'polypeptide(L)' 'MENMVQPDLVRRICWSPPSSIDVEGTSAALRAGGARAWQVDLVAELLSKALHATPSAE' A
#
# COMPACT_ATOMS: atom_id res chain seq x y z
N MET A 1 -5.49 15.09 15.92
CA MET A 1 -5.00 15.01 14.53
C MET A 1 -4.61 13.56 14.26
N GLU A 2 -5.28 12.91 13.32
CA GLU A 2 -4.92 11.55 12.90
C GLU A 2 -3.90 11.63 11.77
N ASN A 3 -2.69 11.14 12.02
CA ASN A 3 -1.68 11.03 10.98
C ASN A 3 -2.16 10.01 9.93
N MET A 4 -1.98 10.34 8.64
CA MET A 4 -2.13 9.40 7.53
C MET A 4 -1.23 8.16 7.72
N VAL A 5 -1.38 7.14 6.85
CA VAL A 5 -0.51 5.94 6.85
C VAL A 5 0.95 6.32 7.03
N GLN A 6 1.66 5.58 7.89
CA GLN A 6 3.07 5.82 8.14
C GLN A 6 3.85 5.78 6.81
N PRO A 7 4.61 6.83 6.47
CA PRO A 7 5.31 6.90 5.19
C PRO A 7 6.40 5.83 5.04
N ASP A 8 6.89 5.27 6.15
CA ASP A 8 7.77 4.11 6.16
C ASP A 8 7.06 2.84 5.67
N LEU A 9 5.83 2.59 6.15
CA LEU A 9 5.02 1.45 5.72
C LEU A 9 4.74 1.49 4.22
N VAL A 10 4.41 2.66 3.68
CA VAL A 10 4.20 2.85 2.23
C VAL A 10 5.47 2.49 1.45
N ARG A 11 6.64 3.01 1.87
CA ARG A 11 7.91 2.68 1.23
C ARG A 11 8.20 1.18 1.29
N ARG A 12 7.96 0.54 2.44
CA ARG A 12 8.19 -0.90 2.58
C ARG A 12 7.36 -1.71 1.58
N ILE A 13 6.09 -1.37 1.41
CA ILE A 13 5.21 -2.03 0.44
C ILE A 13 5.68 -1.79 -1.00
N CYS A 14 6.10 -0.57 -1.34
CA CYS A 14 6.58 -0.26 -2.69
C CYS A 14 7.91 -0.98 -3.03
N TRP A 15 8.83 -1.14 -2.07
CA TRP A 15 10.14 -1.80 -2.28
C TRP A 15 10.13 -3.30 -2.00
N SER A 16 9.13 -3.80 -1.28
CA SER A 16 8.93 -5.22 -0.98
C SER A 16 7.44 -5.52 -1.13
N PRO A 17 6.94 -5.58 -2.38
CA PRO A 17 5.52 -5.79 -2.63
C PRO A 17 5.05 -7.14 -2.10
N PRO A 18 3.79 -7.24 -1.64
CA PRO A 18 3.19 -8.51 -1.29
C PRO A 18 3.15 -9.45 -2.50
N SER A 19 3.08 -10.75 -2.24
CA SER A 19 2.98 -11.78 -3.31
C SER A 19 1.79 -11.53 -4.25
N SER A 20 0.74 -10.89 -3.74
CA SER A 20 -0.48 -10.51 -4.43
C SER A 20 -0.63 -8.99 -4.36
N ILE A 21 -0.36 -8.30 -5.47
CA ILE A 21 -0.35 -6.82 -5.56
C ILE A 21 -1.73 -6.21 -5.87
N ASP A 22 -2.77 -7.03 -5.92
CA ASP A 22 -4.16 -6.61 -5.97
C ASP A 22 -4.59 -5.91 -4.67
N VAL A 23 -5.81 -5.37 -4.65
CA VAL A 23 -6.33 -4.58 -3.52
C VAL A 23 -6.41 -5.40 -2.24
N GLU A 24 -6.76 -6.69 -2.32
CA GLU A 24 -6.90 -7.55 -1.14
C GLU A 24 -5.53 -7.86 -0.53
N GLY A 25 -4.58 -8.25 -1.37
CA GLY A 25 -3.20 -8.49 -0.95
C GLY A 25 -2.50 -7.24 -0.39
N THR A 26 -2.71 -6.09 -1.03
CA THR A 26 -2.20 -4.79 -0.56
C THR A 26 -2.85 -4.41 0.78
N SER A 27 -4.15 -4.65 0.93
CA SER A 27 -4.87 -4.41 2.19
C SER A 27 -4.33 -5.28 3.33
N ALA A 28 -4.07 -6.56 3.06
CA ALA A 28 -3.50 -7.48 4.04
C ALA A 28 -2.10 -7.03 4.48
N ALA A 29 -1.25 -6.62 3.53
CA ALA A 29 0.09 -6.10 3.82
C ALA A 29 0.05 -4.82 4.69
N LEU A 30 -0.85 -3.89 4.38
CA LEU A 30 -1.05 -2.66 5.16
C LEU A 30 -1.50 -2.98 6.60
N ARG A 31 -2.47 -3.89 6.77
CA ARG A 31 -2.95 -4.32 8.09
C ARG A 31 -1.85 -5.01 8.89
N ALA A 32 -1.08 -5.89 8.27
CA ALA A 32 0.07 -6.55 8.89
C ALA A 32 1.16 -5.55 9.31
N GLY A 33 1.29 -4.45 8.56
CA GLY A 33 2.18 -3.32 8.88
C GLY A 33 1.63 -2.35 9.93
N GLY A 34 0.45 -2.61 10.50
CA GLY A 34 -0.16 -1.78 11.55
C GLY A 34 -1.03 -0.64 11.05
N ALA A 35 -1.38 -0.59 9.76
CA ALA A 35 -2.36 0.37 9.25
C ALA A 35 -3.76 0.07 9.82
N ARG A 36 -4.45 1.12 10.25
CA ARG A 36 -5.84 1.04 10.74
C ARG A 36 -6.80 0.76 9.59
N ALA A 37 -7.99 0.22 9.88
CA ALA A 37 -8.99 -0.07 8.87
C ALA A 37 -9.29 1.14 7.95
N TRP A 38 -9.59 2.31 8.53
CA TRP A 38 -9.86 3.52 7.77
C TRP A 38 -8.68 3.97 6.89
N GLN A 39 -7.44 3.71 7.33
CA GLN A 39 -6.25 4.04 6.55
C GLN A 39 -6.11 3.11 5.35
N VAL A 40 -6.34 1.80 5.57
CA VAL A 40 -6.30 0.77 4.53
C VAL A 40 -7.33 1.09 3.45
N ASP A 41 -8.55 1.43 3.84
CA ASP A 41 -9.64 1.74 2.91
C ASP A 41 -9.32 2.97 2.04
N LEU A 42 -8.53 3.92 2.55
CA LEU A 42 -8.11 5.09 1.78
C LEU A 42 -6.97 4.83 0.79
N VAL A 43 -6.04 3.92 1.10
CA VAL A 43 -4.79 3.79 0.32
C VAL A 43 -4.64 2.48 -0.43
N ALA A 44 -5.35 1.40 -0.07
CA ALA A 44 -5.11 0.09 -0.65
C ALA A 44 -5.34 0.04 -2.16
N GLU A 45 -6.41 0.68 -2.64
CA GLU A 45 -6.70 0.73 -4.08
C GLU A 45 -5.66 1.54 -4.85
N LEU A 46 -5.28 2.72 -4.33
CA LEU A 46 -4.28 3.58 -4.95
C LEU A 46 -2.91 2.90 -5.00
N LEU A 47 -2.49 2.26 -3.90
CA LEU A 47 -1.22 1.54 -3.83
C LEU A 47 -1.22 0.33 -4.75
N SER A 48 -2.30 -0.46 -4.79
CA SER A 48 -2.41 -1.58 -5.72
C SER A 48 -2.26 -1.11 -7.17
N LYS A 49 -2.91 -0.01 -7.57
CA LYS A 49 -2.73 0.58 -8.91
C LYS A 49 -1.29 1.03 -9.16
N ALA A 50 -0.65 1.68 -8.18
CA ALA A 50 0.73 2.12 -8.29
C ALA A 50 1.73 0.95 -8.41
N LEU A 51 1.47 -0.17 -7.72
CA LEU A 51 2.30 -1.38 -7.81
C LEU A 51 2.18 -2.06 -9.19
N HIS A 52 1.03 -1.95 -9.86
CA HIS A 52 0.85 -2.44 -11.23
C HIS A 52 1.39 -1.47 -12.29
N ALA A 53 1.61 -0.20 -11.94
CA ALA A 53 2.16 0.76 -12.87
C ALA A 53 3.62 0.38 -13.17
N THR A 54 3.87 0.00 -14.42
CA THR A 54 5.25 -0.08 -14.92
C THR A 54 5.76 1.36 -15.00
N PRO A 55 6.92 1.70 -14.42
CA PRO A 55 7.49 3.03 -14.63
C PRO A 55 7.71 3.19 -16.12
N SER A 56 7.00 4.14 -16.74
CA SER A 56 7.36 4.60 -18.08
C SER A 56 8.79 5.08 -18.01
N ALA A 57 9.67 4.46 -18.81
CA ALA A 57 11.02 4.97 -18.98
C ALA A 57 10.91 6.31 -19.73
N GLU A 58 11.11 7.42 -19.01
CA GLU A 58 11.50 8.71 -19.59
C GLU A 58 13.03 8.85 -19.55
#